data_AF-A0A117K9G6-F1
#
_entry.id   AF-A0A117K9G6-F1
#
_cell.length_a   1.000
_cell.length_b   1.000
_cell.length_c   1.000
_cell.angle_alpha   90.00
_cell.angle_beta   90.00
_cell.angle_gamma   90.00
#
_symmetry.space_group_name_H-M   'P 1'
#
loop_
_entity.id
_entity.type
_entity.pdbx_description
1 polymer ?
#
loop_
_entity_poly.entity_id
_entity_poly.type
_entity_poly.pdbx_seq_one_letter_code
_entity_poly.pdbx_strand_id
1 'polypeptide(L)'
;MENSRYPKFKFTWLGGLILFAGFVVGSLAVGFFNVFWMMIFKENLQYKDWFLMASNALVFLTSIAFFDFFVVRLQTKQKLNFNFSPTNFYTYLLIFPMMLGMMFIGEFVTSQIPITGPFFGKYYDFFTDLMSQLTDNPVIMILTAVIMAPIFEEIIFRGIIQKGMINNGMHPWKAIVLASVIFGLVHGNPWQFVGAVLLGCVLGLVYYKTKSLLLPMLLHGFNNLCSSILILYTKNESFAEAFKVSEWIILGVGTVLFSLFYYLFIKKYKVHYSEI
;
A
#
# COMPACT_ATOMS: atom_id res chain seq x y z
N MET A 1 3.59 26.90 -17.12
CA MET A 1 4.33 25.60 -17.00
C MET A 1 4.91 25.50 -15.59
N GLU A 2 4.34 24.65 -14.74
CA GLU A 2 4.81 24.43 -13.36
C GLU A 2 6.30 24.03 -13.33
N ASN A 3 7.15 24.89 -12.75
CA ASN A 3 8.55 24.60 -12.40
C ASN A 3 8.59 23.64 -11.19
N SER A 4 8.15 22.39 -11.41
CA SER A 4 8.24 21.35 -10.39
C SER A 4 9.71 20.92 -10.25
N ARG A 5 10.22 20.91 -9.01
CA ARG A 5 11.54 20.35 -8.67
C ARG A 5 11.61 18.82 -8.85
N TYR A 6 10.50 18.17 -9.19
CA TYR A 6 10.41 16.71 -9.33
C TYR A 6 10.25 16.29 -10.80
N PRO A 7 10.82 15.14 -11.20
CA PRO A 7 10.69 14.65 -12.57
C PRO A 7 9.23 14.41 -12.95
N LYS A 8 8.84 14.91 -14.14
CA LYS A 8 7.52 14.70 -14.75
C LYS A 8 7.57 13.53 -15.74
N PHE A 9 7.78 12.32 -15.23
CA PHE A 9 7.68 11.09 -16.02
C PHE A 9 6.22 10.69 -16.22
N LYS A 10 5.93 9.97 -17.31
CA LYS A 10 4.61 9.42 -17.64
C LYS A 10 4.58 7.93 -17.34
N PHE A 11 3.44 7.44 -16.83
CA PHE A 11 3.21 6.01 -16.64
C PHE A 11 2.32 5.46 -17.76
N THR A 12 2.83 4.44 -18.46
CA THR A 12 2.15 3.68 -19.51
C THR A 12 2.22 2.19 -19.20
N TRP A 13 1.58 1.34 -20.01
CA TRP A 13 1.67 -0.12 -19.86
C TRP A 13 3.12 -0.64 -19.87
N LEU A 14 4.00 -0.03 -20.67
CA LEU A 14 5.44 -0.34 -20.70
C LEU A 14 6.11 -0.05 -19.35
N GLY A 15 5.72 1.04 -18.68
CA GLY A 15 6.18 1.35 -17.33
C GLY A 15 5.79 0.27 -16.32
N GLY A 16 4.58 -0.29 -16.45
CA GLY A 16 4.13 -1.44 -15.65
C GLY A 16 4.95 -2.69 -15.91
N LEU A 17 5.25 -3.01 -17.18
CA LEU A 17 6.11 -4.14 -17.53
C LEU A 17 7.53 -3.98 -17.00
N ILE A 18 8.08 -2.77 -17.01
CA ILE A 18 9.43 -2.49 -16.46
C ILE A 18 9.47 -2.67 -14.94
N LEU A 19 8.43 -2.22 -14.22
CA LEU A 19 8.30 -2.48 -12.78
C LEU A 19 8.25 -3.99 -12.50
N PHE A 20 7.44 -4.72 -13.26
CA PHE A 20 7.31 -6.16 -13.12
C PHE A 20 8.61 -6.90 -13.47
N ALA A 21 9.29 -6.50 -14.54
CA ALA A 21 10.59 -7.05 -14.91
C ALA A 21 11.63 -6.84 -13.79
N GLY A 22 11.67 -5.65 -13.17
CA GLY A 22 12.54 -5.40 -12.03
C GLY A 22 12.19 -6.25 -10.81
N PHE A 23 10.91 -6.48 -10.55
CA PHE A 23 10.46 -7.41 -9.50
C PHE A 23 10.94 -8.84 -9.79
N VAL A 24 10.73 -9.35 -11.01
CA VAL A 24 11.17 -10.69 -11.41
C VAL A 24 12.71 -10.83 -11.32
N VAL A 25 13.46 -9.86 -11.82
CA VAL A 25 14.93 -9.87 -11.73
C VAL A 25 15.41 -9.86 -10.29
N GLY A 26 14.80 -9.03 -9.43
CA GLY A 26 15.12 -9.01 -8.00
C GLY A 26 14.85 -10.35 -7.33
N SER A 27 13.68 -10.94 -7.60
CA SER A 27 13.27 -12.24 -7.05
C SER A 27 14.18 -13.37 -7.51
N LEU A 28 14.56 -13.39 -8.79
CA LEU A 28 15.51 -14.37 -9.31
C LEU A 28 16.89 -14.19 -8.67
N ALA A 29 17.39 -12.96 -8.53
CA ALA A 29 18.68 -12.69 -7.90
C ALA A 29 18.72 -13.17 -6.44
N VAL A 30 17.66 -12.89 -5.66
CA VAL A 30 17.49 -13.42 -4.30
C VAL A 30 17.48 -14.95 -4.30
N GLY A 31 16.70 -15.57 -5.18
CA GLY A 31 16.58 -17.02 -5.27
C GLY A 31 17.91 -17.70 -5.60
N PHE A 32 18.62 -17.19 -6.62
CA PHE A 32 19.95 -17.69 -6.98
C PHE A 32 20.96 -17.51 -5.84
N PHE A 33 20.92 -16.38 -5.14
CA PHE A 33 21.78 -16.15 -3.99
C PHE A 33 21.50 -17.17 -2.86
N ASN A 34 20.23 -17.42 -2.53
CA ASN A 34 19.87 -18.42 -1.53
C ASN A 34 20.35 -19.83 -1.92
N VAL A 35 20.14 -20.23 -3.18
CA VAL A 35 20.59 -21.53 -3.70
C VAL A 35 22.12 -21.66 -3.64
N PHE A 36 22.85 -20.62 -4.09
CA PHE A 36 24.31 -20.58 -3.99
C PHE A 36 24.78 -20.71 -2.54
N TRP A 37 24.18 -19.95 -1.61
CA TRP A 37 24.52 -20.00 -0.20
C TRP A 37 24.29 -21.40 0.38
N MET A 38 23.15 -22.01 0.07
CA MET A 38 22.79 -23.36 0.50
C MET A 38 23.78 -24.42 -0.03
N MET A 39 24.28 -24.28 -1.27
CA MET A 39 25.25 -25.22 -1.83
C MET A 39 26.61 -25.16 -1.11
N ILE A 40 27.10 -23.96 -0.82
CA ILE A 40 28.43 -23.71 -0.25
C ILE A 40 28.44 -23.90 1.27
N PHE A 41 27.49 -23.30 1.98
CA PHE A 41 27.48 -23.24 3.45
C PHE A 41 26.52 -24.26 4.09
N LYS A 42 25.77 -25.02 3.28
CA LYS A 42 24.76 -26.00 3.75
C LYS A 42 23.69 -25.41 4.67
N GLU A 43 23.48 -24.10 4.58
CA GLU A 43 22.46 -23.35 5.31
C GLU A 43 21.44 -22.79 4.33
N ASN A 44 20.15 -22.92 4.64
CA ASN A 44 19.08 -22.34 3.83
C ASN A 44 18.62 -21.03 4.44
N LEU A 45 18.94 -19.90 3.78
CA LEU A 45 18.63 -18.57 4.28
C LEU A 45 17.14 -18.24 4.22
N GLN A 46 16.36 -18.91 3.37
CA GLN A 46 14.93 -18.64 3.21
C GLN A 46 14.12 -18.80 4.51
N TYR A 47 14.61 -19.60 5.45
CA TYR A 47 13.98 -19.81 6.77
C TYR A 47 14.46 -18.82 7.84
N LYS A 48 15.28 -17.84 7.48
CA LYS A 48 15.79 -16.81 8.40
C LYS A 48 14.97 -15.54 8.23
N ASP A 49 14.37 -15.06 9.32
CA ASP A 49 13.56 -13.83 9.34
C ASP A 49 14.28 -12.62 8.72
N TRP A 50 15.57 -12.42 9.06
CA TRP A 50 16.35 -11.30 8.54
C TRP A 50 16.52 -11.37 7.02
N PHE A 51 16.63 -12.59 6.48
CA PHE A 51 16.80 -12.80 5.05
C PHE A 51 15.48 -12.56 4.31
N LEU A 52 14.34 -12.93 4.91
CA LEU A 52 13.02 -12.59 4.37
C LEU A 52 12.86 -11.07 4.22
N MET A 53 13.17 -10.30 5.27
CA MET A 53 13.11 -8.83 5.24
C MET A 53 14.04 -8.24 4.17
N ALA A 54 15.31 -8.67 4.17
CA ALA A 54 16.31 -8.19 3.24
C ALA A 54 15.94 -8.52 1.78
N SER A 55 15.45 -9.74 1.54
CA SER A 55 14.98 -10.19 0.24
C SER A 55 13.81 -9.36 -0.25
N ASN A 56 12.80 -9.12 0.60
CA ASN A 56 11.64 -8.32 0.25
C ASN A 56 12.04 -6.88 -0.12
N ALA A 57 12.89 -6.24 0.71
CA ALA A 57 13.43 -4.92 0.41
C ALA A 57 14.18 -4.90 -0.93
N LEU A 58 15.04 -5.89 -1.17
CA LEU A 58 15.84 -5.96 -2.39
C LEU A 58 14.94 -6.06 -3.63
N VAL A 59 13.92 -6.93 -3.60
CA VAL A 59 12.96 -7.10 -4.70
C VAL A 59 12.25 -5.78 -5.04
N PHE A 60 11.73 -5.08 -4.03
CA PHE A 60 11.07 -3.78 -4.24
C PHE A 60 12.05 -2.70 -4.73
N LEU A 61 13.25 -2.64 -4.16
CA LEU A 61 14.30 -1.70 -4.59
C LEU A 61 14.72 -1.96 -6.04
N THR A 62 14.84 -3.23 -6.45
CA THR A 62 15.13 -3.58 -7.86
C THR A 62 13.99 -3.15 -8.77
N SER A 63 12.73 -3.37 -8.39
CA SER A 63 11.57 -2.89 -9.17
C SER A 63 11.58 -1.37 -9.35
N ILE A 64 11.79 -0.61 -8.26
CA ILE A 64 11.87 0.86 -8.30
C ILE A 64 13.08 1.33 -9.12
N ALA A 65 14.23 0.69 -8.96
CA ALA A 65 15.45 1.02 -9.70
C ALA A 65 15.25 0.79 -11.21
N PHE A 66 14.64 -0.31 -11.62
CA PHE A 66 14.33 -0.58 -13.02
C PHE A 66 13.47 0.53 -13.62
N PHE A 67 12.42 0.95 -12.90
CA PHE A 67 11.59 2.06 -13.36
C PHE A 67 12.36 3.39 -13.42
N ASP A 68 13.20 3.70 -12.42
CA ASP A 68 14.06 4.88 -12.45
C ASP A 68 14.99 4.89 -13.67
N PHE A 69 15.75 3.82 -13.87
CA PHE A 69 16.76 3.75 -14.93
C PHE A 69 16.15 3.70 -16.34
N PHE A 70 15.13 2.86 -16.56
CA PHE A 70 14.58 2.60 -17.89
C PHE A 70 13.39 3.46 -18.27
N VAL A 71 12.79 4.21 -17.33
CA VAL A 71 11.67 5.11 -17.62
C VAL A 71 12.01 6.54 -17.24
N VAL A 72 12.27 6.80 -15.96
CA VAL A 72 12.36 8.16 -15.42
C VAL A 72 13.56 8.90 -15.98
N ARG A 73 14.76 8.30 -15.92
CA ARG A 73 15.99 8.92 -16.41
C ARG A 73 15.99 9.07 -17.93
N LEU A 74 15.39 8.13 -18.65
CA LEU A 74 15.27 8.24 -20.11
C LEU A 74 14.34 9.39 -20.52
N GLN A 75 13.20 9.55 -19.84
CA GLN A 75 12.21 10.59 -20.14
C GLN A 75 12.60 11.98 -19.63
N THR A 76 13.24 12.07 -18.46
CA THR A 76 13.42 13.35 -17.75
C THR A 76 14.86 13.79 -17.56
N LYS A 77 15.83 12.90 -17.84
CA LYS A 77 17.27 13.10 -17.54
C LYS A 77 17.59 13.36 -16.07
N GLN A 78 16.63 13.15 -15.18
CA GLN A 78 16.76 13.29 -13.73
C GLN A 78 16.50 11.96 -13.04
N LYS A 79 17.03 11.81 -11.81
CA LYS A 79 16.74 10.65 -10.96
C LYS A 79 15.32 10.75 -10.40
N LEU A 80 14.67 9.60 -10.23
CA LEU A 80 13.42 9.47 -9.51
C LEU A 80 13.56 10.08 -8.12
N ASN A 81 12.67 11.01 -7.80
CA ASN A 81 12.67 11.73 -6.53
C ASN A 81 11.23 12.06 -6.13
N PHE A 82 10.99 12.08 -4.83
CA PHE A 82 9.68 12.33 -4.24
C PHE A 82 9.76 13.32 -3.08
N ASN A 83 8.62 13.93 -2.79
CA ASN A 83 8.47 14.78 -1.63
C ASN A 83 8.10 13.93 -0.41
N PHE A 84 8.91 14.02 0.65
CA PHE A 84 8.65 13.40 1.95
C PHE A 84 8.47 14.45 3.06
N SER A 85 8.29 15.72 2.70
CA SER A 85 8.13 16.77 3.68
C SER A 85 6.88 16.56 4.53
N PRO A 86 6.96 16.80 5.85
CA PRO A 86 5.78 16.85 6.70
C PRO A 86 4.87 18.01 6.30
N THR A 87 3.63 17.96 6.78
CA THR A 87 2.68 19.06 6.61
C THR A 87 2.29 19.65 7.97
N ASN A 88 1.35 20.58 8.00
CA ASN A 88 0.86 21.15 9.25
C ASN A 88 0.20 20.04 10.11
N PHE A 89 0.47 20.04 11.42
CA PHE A 89 -0.11 19.13 12.40
C PHE A 89 -1.64 18.96 12.26
N TYR A 90 -2.37 20.04 11.97
CA TYR A 90 -3.83 19.96 11.74
C TYR A 90 -4.23 19.03 10.59
N THR A 91 -3.35 18.77 9.62
CA THR A 91 -3.63 17.81 8.55
C THR A 91 -3.65 16.39 9.09
N TYR A 92 -2.75 16.04 10.01
CA TYR A 92 -2.70 14.75 10.67
C TYR A 92 -3.99 14.49 11.47
N LEU A 93 -4.48 15.49 12.19
CA LEU A 93 -5.75 15.43 12.92
C LEU A 93 -6.98 15.21 12.02
N LEU A 94 -6.87 15.48 10.71
CA LEU A 94 -7.95 15.24 9.76
C LEU A 94 -7.81 13.87 9.09
N ILE A 95 -6.61 13.51 8.66
CA ILE A 95 -6.42 12.32 7.82
C ILE A 95 -6.46 11.00 8.60
N PHE A 96 -6.04 10.99 9.87
CA PHE A 96 -6.04 9.76 10.68
C PHE A 96 -7.46 9.32 11.06
N PRO A 97 -8.34 10.19 11.58
CA PRO A 97 -9.74 9.82 11.82
C PRO A 97 -10.49 9.51 10.52
N MET A 98 -10.17 10.19 9.42
CA MET A 98 -10.70 9.85 8.09
C MET A 98 -10.29 8.42 7.70
N MET A 99 -9.01 8.06 7.88
CA MET A 99 -8.53 6.70 7.62
C MET A 99 -9.23 5.68 8.51
N LEU A 100 -9.32 5.93 9.82
CA LEU A 100 -10.02 5.04 10.75
C LEU A 100 -11.50 4.83 10.36
N GLY A 101 -12.19 5.90 9.94
CA GLY A 101 -13.54 5.79 9.41
C GLY A 101 -13.62 4.89 8.17
N MET A 102 -12.65 5.01 7.25
CA MET A 102 -12.58 4.13 6.08
C MET A 102 -12.23 2.68 6.45
N MET A 103 -11.41 2.45 7.47
CA MET A 103 -11.09 1.10 7.96
C MET A 103 -12.35 0.38 8.46
N PHE A 104 -13.22 1.06 9.21
CA PHE A 104 -14.49 0.51 9.68
C PHE A 104 -15.46 0.20 8.53
N ILE A 105 -15.53 1.07 7.52
CA ILE A 105 -16.30 0.80 6.30
C ILE A 105 -15.70 -0.41 5.56
N GLY A 106 -14.37 -0.45 5.44
CA GLY A 106 -13.64 -1.54 4.79
C GLY A 106 -13.87 -2.89 5.45
N GLU A 107 -13.80 -2.96 6.79
CA GLU A 107 -14.12 -4.16 7.56
C GLU A 107 -15.51 -4.68 7.24
N PHE A 108 -16.54 -3.82 7.33
CA PHE A 108 -17.92 -4.21 7.06
C PHE A 108 -18.09 -4.75 5.63
N VAL A 109 -17.47 -4.11 4.64
CA VAL A 109 -17.57 -4.56 3.24
C VAL A 109 -16.83 -5.88 3.03
N THR A 110 -15.65 -6.03 3.64
CA THR A 110 -14.86 -7.27 3.58
C THR A 110 -15.54 -8.42 4.31
N SER A 111 -16.26 -8.18 5.42
CA SER A 111 -16.98 -9.24 6.16
C SER A 111 -18.10 -9.88 5.34
N GLN A 112 -18.58 -9.21 4.28
CA GLN A 112 -19.58 -9.77 3.36
C GLN A 112 -18.97 -10.77 2.36
N ILE A 113 -17.64 -10.85 2.26
CA ILE A 113 -16.96 -11.78 1.37
C ILE A 113 -16.79 -13.11 2.12
N PRO A 114 -17.43 -14.21 1.68
CA PRO A 114 -17.36 -15.46 2.40
C PRO A 114 -15.95 -16.02 2.35
N ILE A 115 -15.33 -16.24 3.51
CA ILE A 115 -14.04 -16.91 3.65
C ILE A 115 -14.16 -18.43 3.84
N THR A 116 -15.39 -18.96 3.84
CA THR A 116 -15.70 -20.39 3.96
C THR A 116 -16.52 -20.89 2.77
N GLY A 117 -16.71 -22.20 2.66
CA GLY A 117 -17.53 -22.82 1.62
C GLY A 117 -16.79 -23.16 0.33
N PRO A 118 -17.50 -23.61 -0.72
CA PRO A 118 -16.89 -24.27 -1.88
C PRO A 118 -16.15 -23.32 -2.83
N PHE A 119 -16.42 -22.01 -2.76
CA PHE A 119 -15.83 -21.04 -3.68
C PHE A 119 -14.50 -20.47 -3.14
N PHE A 120 -14.53 -19.83 -1.97
CA PHE A 120 -13.34 -19.20 -1.39
C PHE A 120 -12.73 -19.97 -0.22
N GLY A 121 -13.44 -20.90 0.43
CA GLY A 121 -12.93 -21.60 1.62
C GLY A 121 -11.59 -22.29 1.41
N LYS A 122 -11.48 -23.15 0.39
CA LYS A 122 -10.21 -23.83 0.08
C LYS A 122 -9.08 -22.86 -0.28
N TYR A 123 -9.41 -21.74 -0.92
CA TYR A 123 -8.42 -20.74 -1.29
C TYR A 123 -7.96 -19.94 -0.07
N TYR A 124 -8.87 -19.64 0.85
CA TYR A 124 -8.59 -19.01 2.14
C TYR A 124 -7.70 -19.89 3.01
N ASP A 125 -8.02 -21.18 3.15
CA ASP A 125 -7.22 -22.15 3.92
C ASP A 125 -5.80 -22.23 3.35
N PHE A 126 -5.67 -22.42 2.02
CA PHE A 126 -4.37 -22.45 1.35
C PHE A 126 -3.56 -21.16 1.57
N PHE A 127 -4.19 -19.99 1.46
CA PHE A 127 -3.51 -18.72 1.67
C PHE A 127 -3.05 -18.55 3.13
N THR A 128 -3.90 -18.94 4.09
CA THR A 128 -3.59 -18.88 5.52
C THR A 128 -2.42 -19.80 5.87
N ASP A 129 -2.40 -21.02 5.32
CA ASP A 129 -1.29 -21.97 5.49
C ASP A 129 0.01 -21.47 4.83
N LEU A 130 -0.08 -20.78 3.70
CA LEU A 130 1.08 -20.18 3.04
C LEU A 130 1.65 -19.02 3.88
N MET A 131 0.79 -18.16 4.42
CA MET A 131 1.21 -17.01 5.22
C MET A 131 1.82 -17.43 6.56
N SER A 132 1.27 -18.46 7.22
CA SER A 132 1.82 -18.98 8.48
C SER A 132 3.23 -19.57 8.31
N GLN A 133 3.57 -20.07 7.12
CA GLN A 133 4.91 -20.57 6.82
C GLN A 133 5.95 -19.47 6.54
N LEU A 134 5.54 -18.21 6.34
CA LEU A 134 6.47 -17.13 6.01
C LEU A 134 7.26 -16.65 7.23
N THR A 135 6.59 -16.37 8.34
CA THR A 135 7.22 -15.99 9.60
C THR A 135 6.23 -16.13 10.75
N ASP A 136 6.68 -16.76 11.85
CA ASP A 136 5.94 -16.81 13.12
C ASP A 136 6.38 -15.69 14.08
N ASN A 137 7.32 -14.84 13.67
CA ASN A 137 7.91 -13.82 14.51
C ASN A 137 7.09 -12.52 14.45
N PRO A 138 6.37 -12.15 15.53
CA PRO A 138 5.47 -11.00 15.51
C PRO A 138 6.21 -9.68 15.30
N VAL A 139 7.46 -9.57 15.75
CA VAL A 139 8.28 -8.36 15.57
C VAL A 139 8.60 -8.16 14.09
N ILE A 140 8.99 -9.23 13.39
CA ILE A 140 9.37 -9.21 11.98
C ILE A 140 8.14 -8.93 11.10
N MET A 141 7.02 -9.57 11.43
CA MET A 141 5.72 -9.32 10.80
C MET A 141 5.33 -7.85 10.93
N ILE A 142 5.37 -7.28 12.15
CA ILE A 142 5.06 -5.86 12.37
C ILE A 142 6.02 -4.96 11.60
N LEU A 143 7.34 -5.18 11.67
CA LEU A 143 8.30 -4.32 10.96
C LEU A 143 8.08 -4.34 9.45
N THR A 144 7.79 -5.51 8.89
CA THR A 144 7.58 -5.67 7.46
C THR A 144 6.24 -5.08 7.03
N ALA A 145 5.15 -5.38 7.74
CA ALA A 145 3.81 -4.92 7.39
C ALA A 145 3.57 -3.44 7.72
N VAL A 146 4.10 -2.91 8.83
CA VAL A 146 3.80 -1.55 9.31
C VAL A 146 4.78 -0.50 8.77
N ILE A 147 6.00 -0.90 8.41
CA ILE A 147 7.04 0.04 7.97
C ILE A 147 7.45 -0.25 6.53
N MET A 148 7.96 -1.45 6.24
CA MET A 148 8.57 -1.73 4.94
C MET A 148 7.55 -1.72 3.80
N ALA A 149 6.43 -2.42 3.97
CA ALA A 149 5.35 -2.48 2.98
C ALA A 149 4.81 -1.08 2.64
N PRO A 150 4.40 -0.24 3.62
CA PRO A 150 3.99 1.14 3.35
C PRO A 150 5.04 1.97 2.60
N ILE A 151 6.32 1.86 2.95
CA ILE A 151 7.37 2.61 2.25
C ILE A 151 7.43 2.22 0.77
N PHE A 152 7.56 0.93 0.47
CA PHE A 152 7.75 0.48 -0.91
C PHE A 152 6.46 0.60 -1.73
N GLU A 153 5.33 0.21 -1.15
CA GLU A 153 4.05 0.23 -1.84
C GLU A 153 3.60 1.67 -2.11
N GLU A 154 3.73 2.61 -1.17
CA GLU A 154 3.36 4.00 -1.47
C GLU A 154 4.28 4.64 -2.52
N ILE A 155 5.57 4.29 -2.56
CA ILE A 155 6.46 4.73 -3.65
C ILE A 155 5.95 4.21 -5.00
N ILE A 156 5.59 2.93 -5.10
CA ILE A 156 5.13 2.33 -6.36
C ILE A 156 3.75 2.85 -6.75
N PHE A 157 2.75 2.73 -5.88
CA PHE A 157 1.37 3.01 -6.24
C PHE A 157 1.08 4.50 -6.33
N ARG A 158 1.59 5.32 -5.38
CA ARG A 158 1.27 6.75 -5.31
C ARG A 158 2.35 7.55 -6.03
N GLY A 159 3.61 7.26 -5.72
CA GLY A 159 4.77 7.93 -6.30
C GLY A 159 4.96 7.65 -7.79
N ILE A 160 4.83 6.39 -8.23
CA ILE A 160 5.10 5.99 -9.61
C ILE A 160 3.81 5.90 -10.44
N ILE A 161 2.89 5.00 -10.09
CA ILE A 161 1.73 4.66 -10.91
C ILE A 161 0.73 5.83 -10.95
N GLN A 162 0.19 6.26 -9.80
CA GLN A 162 -0.78 7.35 -9.74
C GLN A 162 -0.21 8.66 -10.29
N LYS A 163 0.96 9.10 -9.81
CA LYS A 163 1.60 10.34 -10.28
C LYS A 163 1.89 10.29 -11.78
N GLY A 164 2.43 9.18 -12.27
CA GLY A 164 2.78 9.03 -13.68
C GLY A 164 1.55 8.97 -14.59
N MET A 165 0.42 8.41 -14.14
CA MET A 165 -0.85 8.48 -14.87
C MET A 165 -1.38 9.92 -14.96
N ILE A 166 -1.29 10.68 -13.86
CA ILE A 166 -1.68 12.11 -13.84
C ILE A 166 -0.77 12.92 -14.78
N ASN A 167 0.54 12.70 -14.74
CA ASN A 167 1.49 13.34 -15.65
C ASN A 167 1.26 12.96 -17.13
N ASN A 168 0.61 11.82 -17.38
CA ASN A 168 0.19 11.38 -18.70
C ASN A 168 -1.18 11.96 -19.12
N GLY A 169 -1.72 12.92 -18.38
CA GLY A 169 -2.98 13.60 -18.70
C GLY A 169 -4.24 12.94 -18.15
N MET A 170 -4.11 11.86 -17.36
CA MET A 170 -5.27 11.24 -16.72
C MET A 170 -5.86 12.15 -15.64
N HIS A 171 -7.18 12.30 -15.63
CA HIS A 171 -7.86 13.08 -14.60
C HIS A 171 -7.57 12.50 -13.18
N PRO A 172 -7.25 13.33 -12.17
CA PRO A 172 -6.78 12.86 -10.87
C PRO A 172 -7.63 11.78 -10.18
N TRP A 173 -8.96 11.94 -10.16
CA TRP A 173 -9.83 10.93 -9.53
C TRP A 173 -9.74 9.57 -10.25
N LYS A 174 -9.60 9.54 -11.58
CA LYS A 174 -9.44 8.29 -12.35
C LYS A 174 -8.10 7.62 -12.01
N ALA A 175 -7.04 8.41 -11.91
CA ALA A 175 -5.72 7.91 -11.54
C ALA A 175 -5.69 7.34 -10.11
N ILE A 176 -6.40 7.98 -9.16
CA ILE A 176 -6.55 7.48 -7.79
C ILE A 176 -7.28 6.13 -7.80
N VAL A 177 -8.45 6.06 -8.44
CA VAL A 177 -9.25 4.82 -8.46
C VAL A 177 -8.48 3.70 -9.15
N LEU A 178 -7.88 3.96 -10.31
CA LEU A 178 -7.14 2.92 -11.05
C LEU A 178 -5.91 2.44 -10.28
N ALA A 179 -5.13 3.35 -9.67
CA ALA A 179 -4.00 2.95 -8.83
C ALA A 179 -4.45 2.14 -7.61
N SER A 180 -5.61 2.46 -7.03
CA SER A 180 -6.19 1.74 -5.89
C SER A 180 -6.71 0.35 -6.27
N VAL A 181 -7.29 0.20 -7.46
CA VAL A 181 -7.69 -1.10 -8.02
C VAL A 181 -6.46 -1.98 -8.26
N ILE A 182 -5.42 -1.44 -8.90
CA ILE A 182 -4.17 -2.18 -9.11
C ILE A 182 -3.56 -2.57 -7.76
N PHE A 183 -3.56 -1.65 -6.78
CA PHE A 183 -3.11 -1.92 -5.41
C PHE A 183 -3.89 -3.07 -4.76
N GLY A 184 -5.22 -3.10 -4.86
CA GLY A 184 -6.01 -4.23 -4.36
C GLY A 184 -5.68 -5.54 -5.09
N LEU A 185 -5.54 -5.50 -6.42
CA LEU A 185 -5.29 -6.71 -7.23
C LEU A 185 -3.96 -7.39 -6.89
N VAL A 186 -2.90 -6.63 -6.59
CA VAL A 186 -1.58 -7.23 -6.31
C VAL A 186 -1.52 -8.04 -5.01
N HIS A 187 -2.47 -7.84 -4.09
CA HIS A 187 -2.58 -8.65 -2.87
C HIS A 187 -3.01 -10.09 -3.16
N GLY A 188 -3.57 -10.33 -4.34
CA GLY A 188 -3.87 -11.67 -4.84
C GLY A 188 -5.06 -12.36 -4.17
N ASN A 189 -5.68 -11.78 -3.14
CA ASN A 189 -6.76 -12.43 -2.40
C ASN A 189 -8.07 -11.59 -2.36
N PRO A 190 -9.26 -12.23 -2.52
CA PRO A 190 -10.55 -11.54 -2.59
C PRO A 190 -10.97 -10.79 -1.34
N TRP A 191 -10.73 -11.33 -0.13
CA TRP A 191 -11.17 -10.72 1.13
C TRP A 191 -10.43 -9.41 1.43
N GLN A 192 -9.16 -9.30 1.06
CA GLN A 192 -8.41 -8.05 1.20
C GLN A 192 -8.65 -7.08 0.04
N PHE A 193 -9.07 -7.56 -1.13
CA PHE A 193 -9.20 -6.74 -2.35
C PHE A 193 -10.02 -5.47 -2.12
N VAL A 194 -11.26 -5.60 -1.63
CA VAL A 194 -12.17 -4.45 -1.53
C VAL A 194 -11.69 -3.46 -0.46
N GLY A 195 -11.26 -3.96 0.70
CA GLY A 195 -10.65 -3.13 1.75
C GLY A 195 -9.40 -2.38 1.25
N ALA A 196 -8.52 -3.05 0.51
CA ALA A 196 -7.33 -2.44 -0.08
C ALA A 196 -7.67 -1.37 -1.12
N VAL A 197 -8.70 -1.56 -1.95
CA VAL A 197 -9.16 -0.53 -2.90
C VAL A 197 -9.69 0.70 -2.16
N LEU A 198 -10.51 0.50 -1.13
CA LEU A 198 -11.10 1.57 -0.33
C LEU A 198 -10.03 2.39 0.41
N LEU A 199 -9.14 1.71 1.13
CA LEU A 199 -7.95 2.30 1.76
C LEU A 199 -7.12 3.02 0.70
N GLY A 200 -6.91 2.37 -0.44
CA GLY A 200 -6.07 2.89 -1.49
C GLY A 200 -6.57 4.22 -2.06
N CYS A 201 -7.89 4.40 -2.12
CA CYS A 201 -8.51 5.65 -2.56
C CYS A 201 -8.25 6.78 -1.56
N VAL A 202 -8.29 6.50 -0.25
CA VAL A 202 -7.94 7.48 0.79
C VAL A 202 -6.49 7.89 0.68
N LEU A 203 -5.57 6.91 0.57
CA LEU A 203 -4.13 7.17 0.41
C LEU A 203 -3.85 8.00 -0.84
N GLY A 204 -4.47 7.63 -1.97
CA GLY A 204 -4.31 8.35 -3.24
C GLY A 204 -4.87 9.77 -3.21
N LEU A 205 -6.00 9.99 -2.53
CA LEU A 205 -6.57 11.31 -2.31
C LEU A 205 -5.65 12.18 -1.45
N VAL A 206 -5.15 11.65 -0.33
CA VAL A 206 -4.25 12.35 0.58
C VAL A 206 -2.96 12.72 -0.15
N TYR A 207 -2.37 11.79 -0.90
CA TYR A 207 -1.21 12.07 -1.74
C TYR A 207 -1.49 13.17 -2.77
N TYR A 208 -2.61 13.10 -3.48
CA TYR A 208 -2.95 14.07 -4.51
C TYR A 208 -3.11 15.49 -3.95
N LYS A 209 -3.69 15.64 -2.76
CA LYS A 209 -3.92 16.95 -2.11
C LYS A 209 -2.68 17.50 -1.43
N THR A 210 -1.87 16.65 -0.80
CA THR A 210 -0.74 17.09 0.02
C THR A 210 0.59 17.09 -0.72
N LYS A 211 0.67 16.37 -1.86
CA LYS A 211 1.88 16.21 -2.68
C LYS A 211 3.07 15.66 -1.90
N SER A 212 2.85 14.95 -0.80
CA SER A 212 3.87 14.31 0.03
C SER A 212 3.57 12.83 0.19
N LEU A 213 4.57 11.98 -0.02
CA LEU A 213 4.48 10.53 0.19
C LEU A 213 4.53 10.16 1.68
N LEU A 214 5.05 11.03 2.54
CA LEU A 214 5.13 10.74 3.98
C LEU A 214 3.73 10.50 4.57
N LEU A 215 2.73 11.27 4.15
CA LEU A 215 1.37 11.19 4.69
C LEU A 215 0.69 9.85 4.38
N PRO A 216 0.59 9.40 3.11
CA PRO A 216 0.03 8.09 2.83
C PRO A 216 0.86 6.95 3.42
N MET A 217 2.20 7.07 3.52
CA MET A 217 3.02 6.06 4.21
C MET A 217 2.63 5.90 5.68
N LEU A 218 2.46 7.01 6.39
CA LEU A 218 2.04 6.98 7.80
C LEU A 218 0.62 6.45 7.97
N LEU A 219 -0.31 6.80 7.08
CA LEU A 219 -1.68 6.29 7.12
C LEU A 219 -1.77 4.79 6.80
N HIS A 220 -0.98 4.33 5.84
CA HIS A 220 -0.91 2.92 5.49
C HIS A 220 -0.26 2.13 6.64
N GLY A 221 0.85 2.62 7.19
CA GLY A 221 1.44 2.05 8.41
C GLY A 221 0.47 2.03 9.59
N PHE A 222 -0.31 3.09 9.79
CA PHE A 222 -1.36 3.14 10.82
C PHE A 222 -2.42 2.04 10.62
N ASN A 223 -2.92 1.86 9.40
CA ASN A 223 -3.84 0.78 9.09
C ASN A 223 -3.26 -0.58 9.46
N ASN A 224 -2.04 -0.86 8.97
CA ASN A 224 -1.39 -2.15 9.17
C ASN A 224 -1.05 -2.38 10.64
N LEU A 225 -0.71 -1.34 11.39
CA LEU A 225 -0.45 -1.41 12.82
C LEU A 225 -1.73 -1.77 13.59
N CYS A 226 -2.85 -1.10 13.29
CA CYS A 226 -4.13 -1.42 13.91
C CYS A 226 -4.56 -2.86 13.60
N SER A 227 -4.48 -3.31 12.34
CA SER A 227 -4.78 -4.70 11.98
C SER A 227 -3.86 -5.69 12.69
N SER A 228 -2.56 -5.43 12.74
CA SER A 228 -1.59 -6.29 13.44
C SER A 228 -1.90 -6.39 14.94
N ILE A 229 -2.27 -5.28 15.58
CA ILE A 229 -2.67 -5.26 16.99
C ILE A 229 -3.96 -6.09 17.17
N LEU A 230 -4.97 -5.92 16.32
CA LEU A 230 -6.20 -6.71 16.41
C LEU A 230 -5.92 -8.21 16.34
N ILE A 231 -5.10 -8.67 15.40
CA ILE A 231 -4.71 -10.09 15.28
C ILE A 231 -4.04 -10.57 16.56
N LEU A 232 -3.08 -9.80 17.10
CA LEU A 232 -2.33 -10.20 18.28
C LEU A 232 -3.20 -10.33 19.54
N TYR A 233 -4.21 -9.47 19.69
CA TYR A 233 -5.08 -9.47 20.89
C TYR A 233 -6.33 -10.33 20.75
N THR A 234 -6.90 -10.44 19.55
CA THR A 234 -8.22 -11.08 19.32
C THR A 234 -8.14 -12.34 18.49
N LYS A 235 -6.99 -12.63 17.86
CA LYS A 235 -6.77 -13.67 16.85
C LYS A 235 -7.55 -13.49 15.54
N ASN A 236 -8.27 -12.38 15.40
CA ASN A 236 -9.04 -12.02 14.22
C ASN A 236 -8.74 -10.56 13.82
N GLU A 237 -9.10 -10.17 12.60
CA GLU A 237 -8.96 -8.81 12.09
C GLU A 237 -10.27 -8.01 12.17
N SER A 238 -11.04 -8.13 13.27
CA SER A 238 -12.35 -7.45 13.41
C SER A 238 -12.40 -6.48 14.58
N PHE A 239 -12.69 -5.20 14.30
CA PHE A 239 -13.00 -4.23 15.34
C PHE A 239 -14.35 -4.53 16.00
N ALA A 240 -15.33 -5.03 15.25
CA ALA A 240 -16.64 -5.41 15.80
C ALA A 240 -16.50 -6.48 16.90
N GLU A 241 -15.70 -7.52 16.65
CA GLU A 241 -15.40 -8.55 17.65
C GLU A 241 -14.58 -8.00 18.82
N ALA A 242 -13.54 -7.21 18.54
CA ALA A 242 -12.68 -6.62 19.56
C ALA A 242 -13.48 -5.75 20.56
N PHE A 243 -14.42 -4.95 20.05
CA PHE A 243 -15.28 -4.09 20.86
C PHE A 243 -16.56 -4.78 21.33
N LYS A 244 -16.82 -6.02 20.90
CA LYS A 244 -18.04 -6.80 21.19
C LYS A 244 -19.32 -6.04 20.82
N VAL A 245 -19.32 -5.41 19.65
CA VAL A 245 -20.45 -4.67 19.09
C VAL A 245 -20.83 -5.22 17.73
N SER A 246 -22.01 -4.85 17.22
CA SER A 246 -22.44 -5.24 15.88
C SER A 246 -21.61 -4.55 14.79
N GLU A 247 -21.30 -5.26 13.70
CA GLU A 247 -20.65 -4.69 12.50
C GLU A 247 -21.43 -3.49 11.93
N TRP A 248 -22.75 -3.46 12.08
CA TRP A 248 -23.58 -2.32 11.66
C TRP A 248 -23.31 -1.06 12.47
N ILE A 249 -22.96 -1.19 13.76
CA ILE A 249 -22.56 -0.06 14.61
C ILE A 249 -21.19 0.45 14.15
N ILE A 250 -20.25 -0.46 13.88
CA ILE A 250 -18.92 -0.12 13.34
C ILE A 250 -19.06 0.62 12.00
N LEU A 251 -19.91 0.14 11.09
CA LEU A 251 -20.21 0.80 9.82
C LEU A 251 -20.80 2.21 10.04
N GLY A 252 -21.75 2.35 10.97
CA GLY A 252 -22.37 3.64 11.28
C GLY A 252 -21.37 4.66 11.79
N VAL A 253 -20.54 4.27 12.76
CA VAL A 253 -19.45 5.10 13.30
C VAL A 253 -18.43 5.43 12.21
N GLY A 254 -18.03 4.43 11.42
CA GLY A 254 -17.09 4.57 10.31
C GLY A 254 -17.56 5.58 9.27
N THR A 255 -18.85 5.50 8.89
CA THR A 255 -19.48 6.41 7.94
C THR A 255 -19.48 7.85 8.47
N VAL A 256 -19.88 8.07 9.72
CA VAL A 256 -19.88 9.40 10.33
C VAL A 256 -18.47 9.98 10.40
N LEU A 257 -17.50 9.20 10.89
CA LEU A 257 -16.10 9.61 10.96
C LEU A 257 -15.55 9.95 9.58
N PHE A 258 -15.69 9.04 8.62
CA PHE A 258 -15.18 9.25 7.28
C PHE A 258 -15.80 10.50 6.64
N SER A 259 -17.13 10.63 6.61
CA SER A 259 -17.80 11.77 5.98
C SER A 259 -17.43 13.10 6.61
N LEU A 260 -17.39 13.20 7.95
CA LEU A 260 -17.04 14.42 8.65
C LEU A 260 -15.60 14.84 8.34
N PHE A 261 -14.64 13.94 8.55
CA PHE A 261 -13.22 14.27 8.39
C PHE A 261 -12.83 14.42 6.91
N TYR A 262 -13.46 13.68 5.99
CA TYR A 262 -13.36 13.92 4.55
C TYR A 262 -13.81 15.33 4.20
N TYR A 263 -15.00 15.76 4.64
CA TYR A 263 -15.51 17.10 4.36
C TYR A 263 -14.56 18.18 4.88
N LEU A 264 -14.09 18.05 6.13
CA LEU A 264 -13.13 18.98 6.74
C LEU A 264 -11.80 19.02 5.97
N PHE A 265 -11.27 17.85 5.58
CA PHE A 265 -10.05 17.74 4.81
C PHE A 265 -10.17 18.40 3.43
N ILE A 266 -11.26 18.15 2.71
CA ILE A 266 -11.52 18.77 1.40
C ILE A 266 -11.73 20.28 1.53
N LYS A 267 -12.43 20.75 2.57
CA LYS A 267 -12.62 22.18 2.83
C LYS A 267 -11.31 22.90 3.12
N LYS A 268 -10.39 22.27 3.85
CA LYS A 268 -9.04 22.79 4.12
C LYS A 268 -8.20 22.83 2.84
N TYR A 269 -8.19 21.74 2.08
CA TYR A 269 -7.48 21.63 0.80
C TYR A 269 -8.40 21.96 -0.38
N LYS A 270 -9.13 23.07 -0.27
CA LYS A 270 -9.87 23.63 -1.41
C LYS A 270 -8.87 23.84 -2.53
N VAL A 271 -9.10 23.17 -3.66
CA VAL A 271 -8.30 23.37 -4.86
C VAL A 271 -8.47 24.83 -5.24
N HIS A 272 -7.45 25.67 -4.99
CA HIS A 272 -7.34 26.91 -5.71
C HIS A 272 -6.96 26.50 -7.12
N TYR A 273 -7.92 26.58 -8.04
CA TYR A 273 -7.66 26.47 -9.47
C TYR A 273 -6.87 27.72 -9.88
N SER A 274 -5.59 27.72 -9.53
CA SER A 274 -4.54 28.60 -10.03
C SER A 274 -3.40 27.63 -10.32
N GLU A 275 -3.06 27.23 -11.53
CA GLU A 275 -3.09 27.93 -12.81
C GLU A 275 -3.12 26.89 -13.96
N ILE A 276 -3.58 27.36 -15.12
CA ILE A 276 -3.51 26.72 -16.45
C ILE A 276 -2.06 26.67 -16.94
#